data_AF-A0A0D2UN35-F1
#
_entry.id   AF-A0A0D2UN35-F1
#
_cell.length_a   1.000
_cell.length_b   1.000
_cell.length_c   1.000
_cell.angle_alpha   90.00
_cell.angle_beta   90.00
_cell.angle_gamma   90.00
#
_symmetry.space_group_name_H-M   'P 1'
#
loop_
_entity.id
_entity.type
_entity.pdbx_description
1 polymer ?
#
loop_
_entity_poly.entity_id
_entity_poly.type
_entity_poly.pdbx_seq_one_letter_code
_entity_poly.pdbx_strand_id
1 'polypeptide(L)'
;MGCNESKPTKDDENVKKIRKPKPWKHSEPITRAQLAKIRDEFWDTAPYNGGRKAEIWDALRAAAEAELILAQAIIDSAGVIVQNDDLTICYDERGAKYELPKYVLSEPINLTQDN
;
A
#
# COMPACT_ATOMS: atom_id res chain seq x y z
N MET A 1 -37.58 14.36 33.03
CA MET A 1 -36.15 14.30 33.38
C MET A 1 -35.65 13.03 32.72
N GLY A 2 -35.10 13.08 31.52
CA GLY A 2 -33.78 13.61 31.20
C GLY A 2 -32.99 12.43 30.63
N CYS A 3 -32.38 12.61 29.45
CA CYS A 3 -31.60 11.64 28.68
C CYS A 3 -30.55 10.90 29.56
N ASN A 4 -30.05 9.72 29.20
CA ASN A 4 -29.02 9.57 28.16
C ASN A 4 -29.06 8.18 27.50
N GLU A 5 -29.56 8.16 26.27
CA GLU A 5 -29.25 7.14 25.28
C GLU A 5 -27.81 7.37 24.80
N SER A 6 -26.83 6.72 25.44
CA SER A 6 -25.47 6.69 24.92
C SER A 6 -25.40 5.69 23.77
N LYS A 7 -25.67 6.20 22.56
CA LYS A 7 -25.34 5.54 21.29
C LYS A 7 -23.81 5.31 21.19
N PRO A 8 -23.40 4.27 20.45
CA PRO A 8 -22.06 3.68 20.55
C PRO A 8 -20.99 4.65 20.08
N THR A 9 -19.92 4.81 20.85
CA THR A 9 -18.67 5.38 20.35
C THR A 9 -18.13 4.40 19.32
N LYS A 10 -18.36 4.72 18.05
CA LYS A 10 -17.66 4.16 16.90
C LYS A 10 -16.20 4.60 16.97
N ASP A 11 -15.44 3.94 17.85
CA ASP A 11 -13.99 4.03 17.92
C ASP A 11 -13.45 2.60 17.83
N ASP A 12 -13.92 1.87 16.81
CA ASP A 12 -13.38 0.57 16.39
C ASP A 12 -13.41 0.46 14.85
N GLU A 13 -13.84 1.52 14.16
CA GLU A 13 -13.98 1.51 12.72
C GLU A 13 -12.67 1.99 12.09
N ASN A 14 -11.99 1.04 11.45
CA ASN A 14 -10.99 1.22 10.40
C ASN A 14 -9.54 0.78 10.72
N VAL A 15 -9.33 -0.29 11.50
CA VAL A 15 -8.16 -1.15 11.23
C VAL A 15 -8.45 -1.87 9.91
N LYS A 16 -8.33 -1.17 8.79
CA LYS A 16 -8.40 -1.74 7.43
C LYS A 16 -7.33 -2.80 7.36
N LYS A 17 -7.71 -4.06 7.58
CA LYS A 17 -6.79 -5.20 7.53
C LYS A 17 -6.22 -5.26 6.12
N ILE A 18 -5.04 -4.66 5.93
CA ILE A 18 -4.33 -4.71 4.66
C ILE A 18 -4.27 -6.17 4.22
N ARG A 19 -4.57 -6.41 2.95
CA ARG A 19 -4.52 -7.72 2.31
C ARG A 19 -3.53 -7.67 1.17
N LYS A 20 -2.92 -8.83 0.89
CA LYS A 20 -2.08 -8.95 -0.30
C LYS A 20 -2.97 -8.68 -1.53
N PRO A 21 -2.48 -7.89 -2.50
CA PRO A 21 -3.23 -7.64 -3.72
C PRO A 21 -3.72 -8.93 -4.34
N LYS A 22 -4.93 -8.90 -4.91
CA LYS A 22 -5.39 -10.02 -5.75
C LYS A 22 -4.31 -10.37 -6.79
N PRO A 23 -4.07 -11.67 -7.03
CA PRO A 23 -3.10 -12.11 -8.03
C PRO A 23 -3.40 -11.41 -9.35
N TRP A 24 -2.38 -10.74 -9.89
CA TRP A 24 -2.51 -9.91 -11.07
C TRP A 24 -1.62 -10.45 -12.18
N LYS A 25 -2.02 -10.17 -13.42
CA LYS A 25 -1.27 -10.55 -14.61
C LYS A 25 -0.76 -9.29 -15.27
N HIS A 26 0.54 -9.23 -15.54
CA HIS A 26 1.13 -8.20 -16.37
C HIS A 26 0.71 -8.40 -17.82
N SER A 27 0.42 -7.31 -18.55
CA SER A 27 -0.03 -7.38 -19.95
C SER A 27 0.98 -8.11 -20.83
N GLU A 28 2.26 -7.90 -20.57
CA GLU A 28 3.36 -8.58 -21.24
C GLU A 28 4.05 -9.59 -20.30
N PRO A 29 4.56 -10.72 -20.82
CA PRO A 29 5.42 -11.61 -20.04
C PRO A 29 6.70 -10.86 -19.66
N ILE A 30 6.89 -10.63 -18.37
CA ILE A 30 8.10 -10.00 -17.83
C ILE A 30 8.90 -11.01 -17.02
N THR A 31 10.21 -10.88 -17.08
CA THR A 31 11.12 -11.70 -16.24
C THR A 31 11.21 -11.13 -14.83
N ARG A 32 11.71 -11.94 -13.88
CA ARG A 32 12.00 -11.47 -12.51
C ARG A 32 12.96 -10.28 -12.51
N ALA A 33 13.94 -10.28 -13.42
CA ALA A 33 14.89 -9.17 -13.58
C ALA A 33 14.19 -7.89 -14.08
N GLN A 34 13.30 -8.00 -15.07
CA GLN A 34 12.51 -6.86 -15.54
C GLN A 34 11.58 -6.33 -14.45
N LEU A 35 10.91 -7.22 -13.71
CA LEU A 35 10.07 -6.83 -12.58
C LEU A 35 10.86 -6.08 -11.50
N ALA A 36 12.05 -6.59 -11.13
CA ALA A 36 12.92 -5.92 -10.18
C ALA A 36 13.35 -4.54 -10.69
N LYS A 37 13.68 -4.43 -11.98
CA LYS A 37 14.06 -3.16 -12.61
C LYS A 37 12.93 -2.12 -12.56
N ILE A 38 11.71 -2.48 -12.98
CA ILE A 38 10.58 -1.54 -12.94
C ILE A 38 10.17 -1.18 -11.50
N ARG A 39 10.37 -2.09 -10.54
CA ARG A 39 10.17 -1.80 -9.11
C ARG A 39 11.16 -0.77 -8.62
N ASP A 40 12.43 -0.93 -8.96
CA ASP A 40 13.49 -0.02 -8.58
C ASP A 40 13.27 1.37 -9.21
N GLU A 41 12.98 1.42 -10.51
CA GLU A 41 12.63 2.66 -11.22
C GLU A 41 11.41 3.36 -10.60
N PHE A 42 10.40 2.59 -10.19
CA PHE A 42 9.26 3.15 -9.48
C PHE A 42 9.67 3.74 -8.12
N TRP A 43 10.44 3.02 -7.31
CA TRP A 43 10.85 3.51 -5.98
C TRP A 43 11.82 4.69 -6.05
N ASP A 44 12.68 4.76 -7.06
CA ASP A 44 13.56 5.90 -7.32
C ASP A 44 12.76 7.17 -7.65
N THR A 45 11.69 7.02 -8.43
CA THR A 45 10.84 8.13 -8.88
C THR A 45 9.64 8.40 -7.98
N ALA A 46 9.25 7.48 -7.09
CA ALA A 46 8.12 7.57 -6.18
C ALA A 46 8.07 8.89 -5.39
N PRO A 47 9.15 9.34 -4.69
CA PRO A 47 9.12 10.61 -3.95
C PRO A 47 8.91 11.84 -4.83
N TYR A 48 9.14 11.74 -6.14
CA TYR A 48 8.92 12.79 -7.12
C TYR A 48 7.55 12.72 -7.82
N ASN A 49 6.95 11.53 -7.87
CA ASN A 49 5.72 11.26 -8.63
C ASN A 49 4.43 11.73 -7.92
N GLY A 50 4.50 11.97 -6.61
CA GLY A 50 3.35 12.43 -5.82
C GLY A 50 3.59 12.26 -4.33
N GLY A 51 2.70 12.81 -3.51
CA GLY A 51 2.87 12.79 -2.06
C GLY A 51 3.77 13.91 -1.54
N ARG A 52 3.46 14.42 -0.35
CA ARG A 52 4.11 15.62 0.21
C ARG A 52 5.34 15.28 1.06
N LYS A 53 5.46 14.03 1.49
CA LYS A 53 6.47 13.52 2.42
C LYS A 53 7.08 12.23 1.85
N ALA A 54 8.41 12.21 1.71
CA ALA A 54 9.16 11.01 1.34
C ALA A 54 9.09 9.92 2.42
N GLU A 55 8.88 10.30 3.69
CA GLU A 55 8.71 9.37 4.81
C GLU A 55 7.50 8.45 4.61
N ILE A 56 6.44 8.93 3.97
CA ILE A 56 5.26 8.11 3.65
C ILE A 56 5.61 7.08 2.57
N TRP A 57 6.42 7.44 1.58
CA TRP A 57 6.90 6.49 0.58
C TRP A 57 7.80 5.42 1.19
N ASP A 58 8.67 5.79 2.12
CA ASP A 58 9.49 4.85 2.89
C ASP A 58 8.61 3.87 3.68
N ALA A 59 7.62 4.38 4.40
CA ALA A 59 6.65 3.56 5.13
C ALA A 59 5.86 2.62 4.19
N LEU A 60 5.41 3.12 3.03
CA LEU A 60 4.71 2.31 2.04
C LEU A 60 5.62 1.20 1.45
N ARG A 61 6.90 1.50 1.23
CA ARG A 61 7.90 0.52 0.79
C ARG A 61 8.11 -0.55 1.83
N ALA A 62 8.38 -0.14 3.06
CA ALA A 62 8.54 -1.06 4.18
C ALA A 62 7.28 -1.91 4.38
N ALA A 63 6.08 -1.34 4.23
CA ALA A 63 4.82 -2.06 4.30
C ALA A 63 4.61 -3.04 3.13
N ALA A 64 5.09 -2.71 1.93
CA ALA A 64 5.01 -3.59 0.76
C ALA A 64 5.93 -4.81 0.88
N GLU A 65 7.09 -4.66 1.52
CA GLU A 65 8.05 -5.75 1.77
C GLU A 65 7.74 -6.54 3.04
N ALA A 66 6.98 -5.94 3.98
CA ALA A 66 6.57 -6.55 5.22
C ALA A 66 5.37 -7.51 5.06
N GLU A 67 5.21 -8.39 6.06
CA GLU A 67 4.01 -9.22 6.20
C GLU A 67 2.82 -8.38 6.65
N LEU A 68 1.59 -8.84 6.38
CA LEU A 68 0.35 -8.06 6.57
C LEU A 68 0.22 -7.37 7.93
N ILE A 69 0.64 -8.05 9.00
CA ILE A 69 0.59 -7.51 10.37
C ILE A 69 1.56 -6.34 10.53
N LEU A 70 2.80 -6.49 10.03
CA LEU A 70 3.82 -5.46 10.13
C LEU A 70 3.54 -4.31 9.16
N ALA A 71 3.06 -4.62 7.95
CA ALA A 71 2.58 -3.64 6.99
C ALA A 71 1.53 -2.72 7.63
N GLN A 72 0.55 -3.29 8.33
CA GLN A 72 -0.45 -2.51 9.06
C GLN A 72 0.17 -1.59 10.10
N ALA A 73 1.09 -2.11 10.92
CA ALA A 73 1.73 -1.32 11.95
C ALA A 73 2.55 -0.16 11.37
N ILE A 74 3.23 -0.37 10.24
CA ILE A 74 4.01 0.67 9.55
C ILE A 74 3.08 1.78 9.02
N ILE A 75 2.00 1.40 8.35
CA ILE A 75 1.00 2.32 7.80
C ILE A 75 0.33 3.14 8.89
N ASP A 76 -0.09 2.49 9.98
CA ASP A 76 -0.68 3.13 11.16
C ASP A 76 0.31 4.12 11.81
N SER A 77 1.56 3.68 12.00
CA SER A 77 2.63 4.52 12.55
C SER A 77 2.97 5.72 11.66
N ALA A 78 2.80 5.59 10.35
CA ALA A 78 3.03 6.67 9.40
C ALA A 78 1.83 7.61 9.22
N GLY A 79 0.68 7.32 9.86
CA GLY A 79 -0.55 8.10 9.68
C GLY A 79 -1.16 7.97 8.28
N VAL A 80 -0.94 6.82 7.64
CA VAL A 80 -1.42 6.54 6.28
C VAL A 80 -2.77 5.84 6.33
N ILE A 81 -3.75 6.43 5.65
CA ILE A 81 -5.10 5.92 5.46
C ILE A 81 -5.13 5.15 4.14
N VAL A 82 -5.05 3.82 4.24
CA VAL A 82 -5.21 2.93 3.09
C VAL A 82 -6.63 3.06 2.55
N GLN A 83 -6.86 3.33 1.27
CA GLN A 83 -8.21 3.38 0.71
C GLN A 83 -8.71 1.97 0.37
N ASN A 84 -7.93 1.24 -0.42
CA ASN A 84 -8.20 -0.14 -0.83
C ASN A 84 -7.41 -1.10 0.05
N ASP A 85 -8.02 -2.19 0.53
CA ASP A 85 -7.34 -3.19 1.35
C ASP A 85 -6.03 -3.72 0.72
N ASP A 86 -5.87 -3.61 -0.60
CA ASP A 86 -4.70 -4.07 -1.35
C ASP A 86 -3.51 -3.08 -1.40
N LEU A 87 -3.44 -2.02 -0.57
CA LEU A 87 -2.39 -0.95 -0.59
C LEU A 87 -2.24 -0.15 -1.89
N THR A 88 -2.99 -0.49 -2.94
CA THR A 88 -2.92 0.17 -4.26
C THR A 88 -3.16 1.68 -4.22
N ILE A 89 -4.01 2.14 -3.31
CA ILE A 89 -4.30 3.56 -3.12
C ILE A 89 -4.27 3.84 -1.63
N CYS A 90 -3.40 4.76 -1.23
CA CYS A 90 -3.20 5.20 0.13
C CYS A 90 -3.29 6.73 0.21
N TYR A 91 -3.70 7.25 1.36
CA TYR A 91 -3.81 8.67 1.61
C TYR A 91 -3.06 9.02 2.89
N ASP A 92 -2.37 10.14 2.93
CA ASP A 92 -1.81 10.67 4.18
C ASP A 92 -2.91 11.42 4.96
N GLU A 93 -2.70 11.64 6.26
CA GLU A 93 -3.57 12.45 7.14
C GLU A 93 -3.93 13.84 6.54
N ARG A 94 -3.08 14.39 5.66
CA ARG A 94 -3.29 15.67 4.98
C ARG A 94 -4.10 15.58 3.69
N GLY A 95 -4.52 14.38 3.30
CA GLY A 95 -5.25 14.09 2.06
C GLY A 95 -4.36 13.97 0.82
N ALA A 96 -3.04 13.82 0.98
CA ALA A 96 -2.14 13.55 -0.15
C ALA A 96 -2.33 12.09 -0.63
N LYS A 97 -2.55 11.90 -1.93
CA LYS A 97 -2.77 10.58 -2.54
C LYS A 97 -1.45 9.92 -2.92
N TYR A 98 -1.31 8.65 -2.57
CA TYR A 98 -0.20 7.77 -2.89
C TYR A 98 -0.74 6.56 -3.64
N GLU A 99 -0.23 6.31 -4.83
CA GLU A 99 -0.68 5.20 -5.68
C GLU A 99 0.44 4.21 -5.88
N LEU A 100 0.21 2.97 -5.44
CA LEU A 100 1.16 1.88 -5.58
C LEU A 100 0.68 0.91 -6.65
N PRO A 101 1.45 0.76 -7.73
CA PRO A 101 1.17 -0.23 -8.74
C PRO A 101 1.21 -1.64 -8.15
N LYS A 102 0.36 -2.52 -8.67
CA LYS A 102 0.31 -3.92 -8.24
C LYS A 102 1.65 -4.63 -8.39
N TYR A 103 2.47 -4.23 -9.37
CA TYR A 103 3.80 -4.81 -9.58
C TYR A 103 4.78 -4.54 -8.46
N VAL A 104 4.60 -3.43 -7.73
CA VAL A 104 5.41 -3.09 -6.57
C VAL A 104 4.99 -3.92 -5.36
N LEU A 105 3.68 -4.15 -5.22
CA LEU A 105 3.08 -4.80 -4.06
C LEU A 105 3.09 -6.33 -4.15
N SER A 106 3.05 -6.89 -5.36
CA SER A 106 3.01 -8.34 -5.57
C SER A 106 3.61 -8.73 -6.91
N GLU A 107 4.12 -9.95 -6.97
CA GLU A 107 4.64 -10.53 -8.20
C GLU A 107 3.48 -10.92 -9.15
N PRO A 108 3.62 -10.69 -10.46
CA PRO A 108 2.62 -11.13 -11.42
C PRO A 108 2.66 -12.64 -11.60
N ILE A 109 1.50 -13.24 -11.85
CA ILE A 109 1.39 -14.69 -12.08
C ILE A 109 2.06 -15.16 -13.38
N ASN A 110 2.32 -14.23 -14.31
CA ASN A 110 2.96 -14.49 -15.60
C ASN A 110 4.45 -14.13 -15.61
N LEU A 111 5.12 -14.24 -14.47
CA LEU A 111 6.57 -14.17 -14.40
C LEU A 111 7.19 -15.28 -15.22
N THR A 112 8.01 -14.90 -16.20
CA THR A 112 8.85 -15.85 -16.93
C THR A 112 10.16 -16.06 -16.18
N GLN A 113 10.58 -17.30 -16.05
CA GLN A 113 11.93 -17.64 -15.62
C GLN A 113 12.82 -17.51 -16.85
N ASP A 114 13.68 -16.49 -16.86
CA ASP A 114 14.75 -16.40 -17.84
C ASP A 114 15.66 -17.63 -17.61
N ASN A 115 15.78 -18.49 -18.62
CA ASN A 115 16.55 -19.73 -18.56
C ASN A 115 17.82 -19.60 -19.38
#